data_AF-A0A397BT28-F1
#
_entry.id   AF-A0A397BT28-F1
#
_cell.length_a   1.000
_cell.length_b   1.000
_cell.length_c   1.000
_cell.angle_alpha   90.00
_cell.angle_beta   90.00
_cell.angle_gamma   90.00
#
_symmetry.space_group_name_H-M   'P 1'
#
loop_
_entity.id
_entity.type
_entity.pdbx_description
1 polymer ?
#
loop_
_entity_poly.entity_id
_entity_poly.type
_entity_poly.pdbx_seq_one_letter_code
_entity_poly.pdbx_strand_id
1 'polypeptide(L)'
;NPVYSILGVPYFPPDVKRNWPWVLTYTNRFGYRRIISWNITILTTTASTSVLWIVPGNDLGSTSASSSTNSSASTVYYVYRPVVKPLLWRLVKFLYRIGLCGWIFMLCTTHYYCHVYHLYNNLKTIPLHVTSPAITRYEILVGEPTCVVLSNPWLCLAFVVDICASTEYVGQACLRVCQTENWFYFGLGLLYLGRTVWCAYSTLTILNIVLKRCHRTTWFAPANTTVLAVAATWAGGGIVTIQKQWPKVLDLYTSLFLPYDVDEDVSKLHHIGHMDIALIMAVYLGTMGNLPFAVAGGSRVLKKVRSVMMTSRLKQKVSFVSILIATNRRRSSGTTSSLRRLRSIEMVVECPDYQSQCTISQRGGDCYVLSYDRRDDLVEVTRVTLVSQIDLTVVHRPFRINQLTTNAAVGRFVVAKKSDAIRAATLHRGCSNSPWVS
;
A
#
# COMPACT_ATOMS: atom_id res chain seq x y z
N ASN A 1 11.21 -28.80 -18.60
CA ASN A 1 10.83 -29.74 -17.52
C ASN A 1 9.35 -29.54 -17.23
N PRO A 2 8.47 -30.52 -17.48
CA PRO A 2 7.00 -30.37 -17.38
C PRO A 2 6.52 -29.99 -15.98
N VAL A 3 7.34 -30.22 -14.94
CA VAL A 3 7.08 -29.79 -13.55
C VAL A 3 6.57 -28.37 -13.48
N TYR A 4 7.26 -27.42 -14.11
CA TYR A 4 7.00 -25.99 -13.96
C TYR A 4 5.65 -25.53 -14.52
N SER A 5 4.96 -26.39 -15.28
CA SER A 5 3.60 -26.12 -15.79
C SER A 5 2.51 -26.41 -14.76
N ILE A 6 2.83 -27.16 -13.68
CA ILE A 6 1.86 -27.58 -12.68
C ILE A 6 1.48 -26.41 -11.77
N LEU A 7 0.21 -26.36 -11.39
CA LEU A 7 -0.28 -25.34 -10.48
C LEU A 7 0.22 -25.62 -9.05
N GLY A 8 0.81 -24.62 -8.39
CA GLY A 8 1.35 -24.77 -7.03
C GLY A 8 2.80 -25.24 -6.94
N VAL A 9 3.51 -25.40 -8.07
CA VAL A 9 4.94 -25.74 -8.13
C VAL A 9 5.86 -24.84 -7.30
N PRO A 10 5.59 -23.52 -7.09
CA PRO A 10 6.40 -22.72 -6.16
C PRO A 10 6.48 -23.34 -4.75
N TYR A 11 5.49 -24.11 -4.34
CA TYR A 11 5.38 -24.73 -3.02
C TYR A 11 5.85 -26.19 -2.98
N PHE A 12 6.33 -26.74 -4.10
CA PHE A 12 6.87 -28.09 -4.12
C PHE A 12 8.30 -28.07 -3.55
N PRO A 13 8.65 -29.05 -2.71
CA PRO A 13 10.01 -29.16 -2.19
C PRO A 13 11.00 -29.47 -3.33
N PRO A 14 12.28 -29.08 -3.18
CA PRO A 14 13.29 -29.26 -4.21
C PRO A 14 13.45 -30.73 -4.63
N ASP A 15 13.33 -31.66 -3.69
CA ASP A 15 13.46 -33.10 -3.96
C ASP A 15 12.36 -33.62 -4.87
N VAL A 16 11.11 -33.15 -4.69
CA VAL A 16 9.98 -33.52 -5.56
C VAL A 16 10.18 -32.97 -6.96
N LYS A 17 10.74 -31.76 -7.10
CA LYS A 17 11.03 -31.17 -8.42
C LYS A 17 12.16 -31.91 -9.14
N ARG A 18 13.22 -32.27 -8.41
CA ARG A 18 14.38 -32.99 -8.96
C ARG A 18 14.00 -34.41 -9.37
N ASN A 19 13.21 -35.09 -8.55
CA ASN A 19 12.80 -36.48 -8.78
C ASN A 19 11.54 -36.61 -9.64
N TRP A 20 11.01 -35.52 -10.19
CA TRP A 20 9.75 -35.54 -10.93
C TRP A 20 9.69 -36.54 -12.10
N PRO A 21 10.72 -36.66 -12.96
CA PRO A 21 10.68 -37.64 -14.06
C PRO A 21 10.60 -39.08 -13.54
N TRP A 22 11.23 -39.35 -12.39
CA TRP A 22 11.17 -40.65 -11.73
C TRP A 22 9.80 -40.92 -11.10
N VAL A 23 9.21 -39.89 -10.48
CA VAL A 23 7.86 -39.97 -9.90
C VAL A 23 6.80 -40.32 -10.95
N LEU A 24 6.86 -39.71 -12.15
CA LEU A 24 5.94 -39.99 -13.26
C LEU A 24 6.15 -41.38 -13.87
N THR A 25 7.40 -41.79 -14.10
CA THR A 25 7.70 -43.08 -14.74
C THR A 25 7.38 -44.27 -13.83
N TYR A 26 7.58 -44.12 -12.52
CA TYR A 26 7.25 -45.14 -11.54
C TYR A 26 5.73 -45.34 -11.42
N THR A 27 4.95 -44.26 -11.35
CA THR A 27 3.47 -44.32 -11.24
C THR A 27 2.83 -44.98 -12.46
N ASN A 28 3.32 -44.67 -13.68
CA ASN A 28 2.83 -45.32 -14.89
C ASN A 28 3.19 -46.80 -15.02
N ARG A 29 4.33 -47.25 -14.46
CA ARG A 29 4.74 -48.67 -14.55
C ARG A 29 3.99 -49.59 -13.59
N PHE A 30 3.69 -49.11 -12.39
CA PHE A 30 3.18 -49.98 -11.33
C PHE A 30 1.69 -49.76 -11.00
N GLY A 31 1.03 -48.78 -11.62
CA GLY A 31 -0.41 -48.53 -11.41
C GLY A 31 -0.79 -48.04 -10.00
N TYR A 32 0.18 -47.86 -9.09
CA TYR A 32 -0.06 -47.41 -7.72
C TYR A 32 -0.16 -45.88 -7.65
N ARG A 33 -1.18 -45.39 -6.94
CA ARG A 33 -1.30 -43.98 -6.55
C ARG A 33 -0.19 -43.64 -5.55
N ARG A 34 0.80 -42.85 -5.97
CA ARG A 34 1.79 -42.30 -5.03
C ARG A 34 1.24 -41.00 -4.43
N ILE A 35 1.16 -40.98 -3.10
CA ILE A 35 0.81 -39.80 -2.32
C ILE A 35 2.11 -39.23 -1.74
N ILE A 36 2.36 -37.95 -1.97
CA ILE A 36 3.51 -37.21 -1.44
C ILE A 36 2.94 -36.11 -0.56
N SER A 37 3.41 -36.02 0.68
CA SER A 37 2.97 -34.99 1.62
C SER A 37 4.15 -34.21 2.16
N TRP A 38 3.99 -32.94 2.47
CA TRP A 38 5.00 -32.18 3.19
C TRP A 38 4.38 -31.12 4.06
N ASN A 39 5.05 -30.83 5.17
CA ASN A 39 4.69 -29.78 6.09
C ASN A 39 5.51 -28.54 5.80
N ILE A 40 4.80 -27.43 5.65
CA ILE A 40 5.37 -26.10 5.46
C ILE A 40 5.43 -25.46 6.84
N THR A 41 6.63 -25.19 7.32
CA THR A 41 6.91 -24.64 8.65
C THR A 41 7.39 -23.18 8.54
N ILE A 42 7.30 -22.47 9.65
CA ILE A 42 7.86 -21.13 9.83
C ILE A 42 8.57 -21.10 11.16
N LEU A 43 9.90 -20.93 11.15
CA LEU A 43 10.71 -20.78 12.36
C LEU A 43 10.38 -21.85 13.43
N THR A 44 10.13 -23.10 13.01
CA THR A 44 9.69 -24.29 13.79
C THR A 44 8.19 -24.60 13.87
N THR A 45 7.28 -23.66 13.60
CA THR A 45 5.83 -23.93 13.70
C THR A 45 5.21 -24.35 12.37
N THR A 46 4.45 -25.45 12.35
CA THR A 46 3.74 -25.90 11.13
C THR A 46 2.65 -24.90 10.74
N ALA A 47 2.77 -24.31 9.55
CA ALA A 47 1.84 -23.33 8.98
C ALA A 47 0.81 -23.98 8.05
N SER A 48 1.23 -24.93 7.22
CA SER A 48 0.33 -25.62 6.29
C SER A 48 0.84 -27.01 5.94
N THR A 49 -0.06 -27.89 5.55
CA THR A 49 0.28 -29.20 4.99
C THR A 49 -0.12 -29.21 3.52
N SER A 50 0.81 -29.61 2.67
CA SER A 50 0.60 -29.79 1.24
C SER A 50 0.60 -31.27 0.91
N VAL A 51 -0.35 -31.70 0.09
CA VAL A 51 -0.47 -33.08 -0.37
C VAL A 51 -0.61 -33.10 -1.88
N LEU A 52 0.13 -34.00 -2.50
CA LEU A 52 0.16 -34.22 -3.93
C LEU A 52 -0.07 -35.70 -4.20
N TRP A 53 -0.97 -36.03 -5.13
CA TRP A 53 -1.06 -37.39 -5.65
C TRP A 53 -1.24 -37.39 -7.16
N ILE A 54 -0.77 -38.46 -7.78
CA ILE A 54 -0.75 -38.60 -9.23
C ILE A 54 -1.60 -39.81 -9.59
N VAL A 55 -2.48 -39.61 -10.57
CA VAL A 55 -3.34 -40.65 -11.11
C VAL A 55 -2.97 -40.84 -12.58
N PRO A 56 -2.70 -42.08 -13.05
CA PRO A 56 -2.49 -42.33 -14.46
C PRO A 56 -3.80 -42.10 -15.22
N GLY A 57 -3.74 -41.43 -16.37
CA GLY A 57 -4.91 -41.02 -17.16
C GLY A 57 -5.19 -39.51 -17.11
N ASN A 58 -6.10 -39.07 -17.98
CA ASN A 58 -6.55 -37.68 -18.06
C ASN A 58 -7.98 -37.56 -17.51
N ASP A 59 -8.11 -37.10 -16.26
CA ASP A 59 -9.41 -36.92 -15.60
C ASP A 59 -10.09 -35.58 -15.95
N LEU A 60 -9.40 -34.68 -16.69
CA LEU A 60 -9.92 -33.35 -17.06
C LEU A 60 -10.75 -33.37 -18.37
N GLY A 61 -10.68 -34.46 -19.14
CA GLY A 61 -11.45 -34.61 -20.37
C GLY A 61 -12.89 -35.07 -20.08
N SER A 62 -13.88 -34.45 -20.74
CA SER A 62 -15.30 -34.85 -20.66
C SER A 62 -15.60 -36.20 -21.33
N THR A 63 -14.60 -36.87 -21.90
CA THR A 63 -14.77 -38.20 -22.49
C THR A 63 -14.60 -39.22 -21.39
N SER A 64 -15.74 -39.83 -21.01
CA SER A 64 -15.83 -40.96 -20.10
C SER A 64 -14.70 -41.96 -20.32
N ALA A 65 -14.23 -42.55 -19.22
CA ALA A 65 -13.11 -43.47 -19.08
C ALA A 65 -13.18 -44.77 -19.92
N SER A 66 -13.32 -44.67 -21.24
CA SER A 66 -13.51 -45.81 -22.13
C SER A 66 -12.78 -45.67 -23.46
N SER A 67 -11.53 -45.22 -23.42
CA SER A 67 -10.59 -45.52 -24.51
C SER A 67 -9.17 -45.49 -23.97
N SER A 68 -8.59 -46.68 -23.88
CA SER A 68 -7.23 -47.03 -23.46
C SER A 68 -6.11 -46.48 -24.37
N THR A 69 -6.30 -45.30 -24.97
CA THR A 69 -5.42 -44.77 -26.03
C THR A 69 -4.55 -43.58 -25.61
N ASN A 70 -4.73 -42.99 -24.42
CA ASN A 70 -3.85 -41.94 -23.89
C ASN A 70 -3.01 -42.43 -22.70
N SER A 71 -2.21 -43.48 -22.91
CA SER A 71 -1.26 -44.03 -21.93
C SER A 71 -0.10 -43.08 -21.55
N SER A 72 -0.06 -41.88 -22.14
CA SER A 72 0.98 -40.86 -21.93
C SER A 72 0.56 -39.68 -21.06
N ALA A 73 -0.70 -39.62 -20.61
CA ALA A 73 -1.20 -38.53 -19.77
C ALA A 73 -1.34 -38.96 -18.30
N SER A 74 -0.96 -38.09 -17.38
CA SER A 74 -1.14 -38.29 -15.93
C SER A 74 -1.76 -37.04 -15.32
N THR A 75 -2.79 -37.22 -14.49
CA THR A 75 -3.45 -36.13 -13.78
C THR A 75 -2.83 -35.95 -12.40
N VAL A 76 -2.46 -34.71 -12.09
CA VAL A 76 -1.80 -34.34 -10.83
C VAL A 76 -2.78 -33.56 -9.97
N TYR A 77 -3.09 -34.11 -8.80
CA TYR A 77 -3.94 -33.45 -7.82
C TYR A 77 -3.07 -32.85 -6.72
N TYR A 78 -3.29 -31.57 -6.43
CA TYR A 78 -2.57 -30.82 -5.41
C TYR A 78 -3.55 -30.17 -4.44
N VAL A 79 -3.36 -30.41 -3.14
CA VAL A 79 -4.16 -29.84 -2.07
C VAL A 79 -3.26 -29.11 -1.09
N TYR A 80 -3.61 -27.85 -0.83
CA TYR A 80 -2.99 -27.03 0.20
C TYR A 80 -3.97 -26.84 1.34
N ARG A 81 -3.61 -27.34 2.53
CA ARG A 81 -4.42 -27.23 3.74
C ARG A 81 -3.70 -26.36 4.78
N PRO A 82 -4.20 -25.14 5.08
CA PRO A 82 -3.68 -24.37 6.20
C PRO A 82 -3.95 -25.10 7.51
N VAL A 83 -2.97 -25.11 8.42
CA VAL A 83 -3.14 -25.74 9.73
C VAL A 83 -4.09 -24.89 10.57
N VAL A 84 -5.10 -25.52 11.17
CA VAL A 84 -6.00 -24.84 12.08
C VAL A 84 -5.26 -24.56 13.39
N LYS A 85 -4.83 -23.31 13.57
CA LYS A 85 -4.22 -22.85 14.81
C LYS A 85 -5.19 -22.96 16.01
N PRO A 86 -4.67 -23.14 17.24
CA PRO A 86 -5.49 -23.26 18.44
C PRO A 86 -6.43 -22.06 18.61
N LEU A 87 -7.57 -22.28 19.29
CA LEU A 87 -8.58 -21.24 19.52
C LEU A 87 -7.98 -19.99 20.18
N LEU A 88 -7.08 -20.17 21.15
CA LEU A 88 -6.42 -19.07 21.85
C LEU A 88 -5.64 -18.15 20.90
N TRP A 89 -4.89 -18.71 19.95
CA TRP A 89 -4.17 -17.91 18.94
C TRP A 89 -5.12 -17.14 18.03
N ARG A 90 -6.27 -17.73 17.67
CA ARG A 90 -7.30 -17.06 16.88
C ARG A 90 -7.93 -15.90 17.64
N LEU A 91 -8.23 -16.08 18.94
CA LEU A 91 -8.76 -15.03 19.80
C LEU A 91 -7.76 -13.89 20.01
N VAL A 92 -6.49 -14.21 20.26
CA VAL A 92 -5.42 -13.20 20.38
C VAL A 92 -5.31 -12.38 19.10
N LYS A 93 -5.31 -13.02 17.92
CA LYS A 93 -5.30 -12.29 16.63
C LYS A 93 -6.56 -11.46 16.41
N PHE A 94 -7.72 -11.96 16.83
CA PHE A 94 -8.97 -11.22 16.73
C PHE A 94 -8.98 -9.96 17.61
N LEU A 95 -8.60 -10.10 18.88
CA LEU A 95 -8.46 -8.99 19.82
C LEU A 95 -7.40 -7.99 19.35
N TYR A 96 -6.28 -8.48 18.82
CA TYR A 96 -5.25 -7.65 18.22
C TYR A 96 -5.78 -6.79 17.07
N ARG A 97 -6.58 -7.38 16.16
CA ARG A 97 -7.20 -6.63 15.05
C ARG A 97 -8.26 -5.64 15.52
N ILE A 98 -9.04 -5.98 16.54
CA ILE A 98 -9.96 -5.02 17.17
C ILE A 98 -9.17 -3.85 17.78
N GLY A 99 -8.08 -4.14 18.48
CA GLY A 99 -7.17 -3.14 19.03
C GLY A 99 -6.61 -2.21 17.96
N LEU A 100 -6.17 -2.76 16.81
CA LEU A 100 -5.72 -1.96 15.67
C LEU A 100 -6.83 -1.10 15.08
N CYS A 101 -8.05 -1.63 14.96
CA CYS A 101 -9.20 -0.85 14.47
C CYS A 101 -9.55 0.29 15.43
N GLY A 102 -9.59 0.02 16.73
CA GLY A 102 -9.79 1.04 17.76
C GLY A 102 -8.69 2.10 17.74
N TRP A 103 -7.42 1.69 17.56
CA TRP A 103 -6.29 2.61 17.48
C TRP A 103 -6.38 3.51 16.24
N ILE A 104 -6.71 2.97 15.06
CA ILE A 104 -6.94 3.77 13.85
C ILE A 104 -8.09 4.76 14.08
N PHE A 105 -9.21 4.30 14.65
CA PHE A 105 -10.37 5.15 14.90
C PHE A 105 -10.04 6.30 15.85
N MET A 106 -9.33 6.01 16.94
CA MET A 106 -8.85 7.02 17.89
C MET A 106 -7.92 8.01 17.20
N LEU A 107 -6.94 7.53 16.42
CA LEU A 107 -5.98 8.38 15.71
C LEU A 107 -6.67 9.30 14.69
N CYS A 108 -7.61 8.78 13.90
CA CYS A 108 -8.42 9.56 12.97
C CYS A 108 -9.25 10.62 13.71
N THR A 109 -9.86 10.25 14.83
CA THR A 109 -10.74 11.14 15.57
C THR A 109 -9.95 12.28 16.20
N THR A 110 -8.90 11.96 16.98
CA THR A 110 -8.17 12.96 17.75
C THR A 110 -7.24 13.82 16.88
N HIS A 111 -6.58 13.25 15.87
CA HIS A 111 -5.61 14.00 15.06
C HIS A 111 -6.18 14.62 13.79
N TYR A 112 -7.39 14.22 13.36
CA TYR A 112 -8.01 14.73 12.14
C TYR A 112 -9.40 15.34 12.38
N TYR A 113 -10.39 14.52 12.75
CA TYR A 113 -11.79 14.98 12.80
C TYR A 113 -12.04 16.05 13.86
N CYS A 114 -11.42 15.94 15.05
CA CYS A 114 -11.50 16.99 16.07
C CYS A 114 -10.96 18.33 15.55
N HIS A 115 -9.89 18.30 14.75
CA HIS A 115 -9.33 19.52 14.15
C HIS A 115 -10.24 20.07 13.05
N VAL A 116 -10.84 19.22 12.21
CA VAL A 116 -11.82 19.65 11.20
C VAL A 116 -13.03 20.31 11.87
N TYR A 117 -13.51 19.75 12.97
CA TYR A 117 -14.60 20.35 13.75
C TYR A 117 -14.22 21.70 14.36
N HIS A 118 -12.97 21.84 14.83
CA HIS A 118 -12.43 23.12 15.29
C HIS A 118 -12.43 24.18 14.18
N LEU A 119 -11.99 23.81 12.96
CA LEU A 119 -12.04 24.70 11.79
C LEU A 119 -13.46 25.15 11.46
N TYR A 120 -14.40 24.21 11.48
CA TYR A 120 -15.81 24.49 11.22
C TYR A 120 -16.40 25.50 12.22
N ASN A 121 -16.10 25.34 13.51
CA ASN A 121 -16.57 26.27 14.53
C ASN A 121 -15.92 27.66 14.42
N ASN A 122 -14.62 27.71 14.11
CA ASN A 122 -13.91 28.96 13.91
C ASN A 122 -14.43 29.75 12.70
N LEU A 123 -14.76 29.07 11.59
CA LEU A 123 -15.28 29.74 10.38
C LEU A 123 -16.71 30.26 10.53
N LYS A 124 -17.46 29.81 11.55
CA LYS A 124 -18.77 30.38 11.88
C LYS A 124 -18.66 31.75 12.52
N THR A 125 -17.61 32.00 13.29
CA THR A 125 -17.47 33.17 14.15
C THR A 125 -16.45 34.18 13.63
N ILE A 126 -15.47 33.73 12.84
CA ILE A 126 -14.31 34.53 12.43
C ILE A 126 -14.12 34.42 10.91
N PRO A 127 -13.87 35.54 10.20
CA PRO A 127 -13.58 35.50 8.77
C PRO A 127 -12.24 34.80 8.48
N LEU A 128 -12.15 34.15 7.32
CA LEU A 128 -10.95 33.43 6.88
C LEU A 128 -9.76 34.38 6.64
N HIS A 129 -10.02 35.52 6.01
CA HIS A 129 -9.02 36.57 5.77
C HIS A 129 -9.55 37.93 6.21
N VAL A 130 -8.75 38.68 6.96
CA VAL A 130 -9.07 40.05 7.41
C VAL A 130 -9.33 41.00 6.23
N THR A 131 -8.81 40.68 5.04
CA THR A 131 -8.85 41.53 3.84
C THR A 131 -10.09 41.31 2.95
N SER A 132 -10.95 40.34 3.25
CA SER A 132 -12.09 39.97 2.37
C SER A 132 -13.45 40.07 3.08
N PRO A 133 -13.94 41.29 3.39
CA PRO A 133 -15.21 41.51 4.11
C PRO A 133 -16.48 41.18 3.31
N ALA A 134 -16.38 40.82 2.02
CA ALA A 134 -17.51 40.51 1.17
C ALA A 134 -17.99 39.04 1.24
N ILE A 135 -17.29 38.17 1.96
CA ILE A 135 -17.60 36.73 2.00
C ILE A 135 -18.72 36.45 3.00
N THR A 136 -19.78 35.76 2.58
CA THR A 136 -20.94 35.42 3.44
C THR A 136 -21.11 33.94 3.75
N ARG A 137 -20.54 33.05 2.92
CA ARG A 137 -20.69 31.60 3.10
C ARG A 137 -19.36 30.89 2.86
N TYR A 138 -19.08 29.91 3.71
CA TYR A 138 -17.92 29.02 3.60
C TYR A 138 -18.39 27.58 3.40
N GLU A 139 -17.79 26.87 2.45
CA GLU A 139 -17.90 25.41 2.35
C GLU A 139 -16.52 24.78 2.57
N ILE A 140 -16.47 23.70 3.35
CA ILE A 140 -15.23 23.00 3.68
C ILE A 140 -15.26 21.66 2.95
N LEU A 141 -14.37 21.49 1.99
CA LEU A 141 -14.07 20.20 1.40
C LEU A 141 -13.04 19.49 2.28
N VAL A 142 -13.53 18.51 3.05
CA VAL A 142 -12.71 17.72 3.97
C VAL A 142 -11.86 16.72 3.18
N GLY A 143 -10.58 16.63 3.52
CA GLY A 143 -9.65 15.65 2.97
C GLY A 143 -9.79 14.26 3.58
N GLU A 144 -8.94 13.34 3.14
CA GLU A 144 -8.88 11.97 3.64
C GLU A 144 -7.82 11.83 4.75
N PRO A 145 -8.16 11.25 5.93
CA PRO A 145 -7.23 11.13 7.06
C PRO A 145 -6.09 10.12 6.84
N THR A 146 -6.11 9.35 5.75
CA THR A 146 -5.20 8.21 5.53
C THR A 146 -3.73 8.59 5.63
N CYS A 147 -3.29 9.74 5.10
CA CYS A 147 -1.88 10.14 5.23
C CYS A 147 -1.47 10.49 6.68
N VAL A 148 -2.39 10.94 7.52
CA VAL A 148 -2.15 11.21 8.95
C VAL A 148 -1.99 9.88 9.68
N VAL A 149 -2.84 8.90 9.40
CA VAL A 149 -2.77 7.55 10.00
C VAL A 149 -1.47 6.84 9.61
N LEU A 150 -1.14 6.87 8.32
CA LEU A 150 0.05 6.22 7.76
C LEU A 150 1.37 6.86 8.19
N SER A 151 1.33 8.06 8.77
CA SER A 151 2.53 8.73 9.27
C SER A 151 3.09 8.12 10.56
N ASN A 152 2.30 7.29 11.27
CA ASN A 152 2.72 6.64 12.51
C ASN A 152 3.49 5.33 12.19
N PRO A 153 4.81 5.25 12.48
CA PRO A 153 5.61 4.08 12.15
C PRO A 153 5.20 2.82 12.92
N TRP A 154 4.76 2.97 14.18
CA TRP A 154 4.37 1.86 15.03
C TRP A 154 3.12 1.16 14.53
N LEU A 155 2.15 1.94 14.04
CA LEU A 155 0.94 1.39 13.43
C LEU A 155 1.26 0.60 12.17
N CYS A 156 2.11 1.14 11.28
CA CYS A 156 2.54 0.44 10.08
C CYS A 156 3.28 -0.87 10.39
N LEU A 157 4.19 -0.85 11.37
CA LEU A 157 4.90 -2.05 11.84
C LEU A 157 3.95 -3.09 12.43
N ALA A 158 2.94 -2.65 13.19
CA ALA A 158 1.93 -3.54 13.75
C ALA A 158 1.16 -4.31 12.65
N PHE A 159 0.81 -3.66 11.54
CA PHE A 159 0.23 -4.35 10.40
C PHE A 159 1.19 -5.32 9.70
N VAL A 160 2.48 -5.02 9.64
CA VAL A 160 3.49 -5.97 9.14
C VAL A 160 3.56 -7.21 10.03
N VAL A 161 3.48 -7.04 11.35
CA VAL A 161 3.40 -8.16 12.29
C VAL A 161 2.11 -8.97 12.10
N ASP A 162 0.94 -8.34 11.84
CA ASP A 162 -0.30 -9.07 11.51
C ASP A 162 -0.17 -9.93 10.23
N ILE A 163 0.56 -9.43 9.24
CA ILE A 163 0.87 -10.16 8.00
C ILE A 163 1.71 -11.39 8.32
N CYS A 164 2.80 -11.23 9.09
CA CYS A 164 3.66 -12.33 9.51
C CYS A 164 2.90 -13.36 10.37
N ALA A 165 1.97 -12.93 11.21
CA ALA A 165 1.14 -13.83 12.02
C ALA A 165 0.05 -14.58 11.22
N SER A 166 -0.16 -14.20 9.95
CA SER A 166 -1.21 -14.73 9.05
C SER A 166 -0.65 -15.37 7.76
N THR A 167 0.57 -15.90 7.84
CA THR A 167 1.31 -16.53 6.73
C THR A 167 0.59 -17.68 6.04
N GLU A 168 -0.18 -18.49 6.77
CA GLU A 168 -0.97 -19.62 6.23
C GLU A 168 -1.95 -19.15 5.13
N TYR A 169 -2.58 -18.00 5.38
CA TYR A 169 -3.51 -17.38 4.45
C TYR A 169 -2.78 -16.63 3.32
N VAL A 170 -1.55 -16.15 3.55
CA VAL A 170 -0.71 -15.59 2.48
C VAL A 170 -0.35 -16.68 1.48
N GLY A 171 0.07 -17.86 1.94
CA GLY A 171 0.33 -19.02 1.07
C GLY A 171 -0.89 -19.42 0.24
N GLN A 172 -2.07 -19.48 0.88
CA GLN A 172 -3.32 -19.76 0.17
C GLN A 172 -3.65 -18.70 -0.89
N ALA A 173 -3.45 -17.41 -0.59
CA ALA A 173 -3.71 -16.33 -1.54
C ALA A 173 -2.76 -16.38 -2.75
N CYS A 174 -1.48 -16.65 -2.52
CA CYS A 174 -0.51 -16.85 -3.61
C CYS A 174 -0.91 -18.01 -4.54
N LEU A 175 -1.42 -19.12 -3.98
CA LEU A 175 -1.96 -20.22 -4.78
C LEU A 175 -3.18 -19.80 -5.62
N ARG A 176 -4.09 -19.00 -5.07
CA ARG A 176 -5.24 -18.45 -5.81
C ARG A 176 -4.79 -17.54 -6.96
N VAL A 177 -3.75 -16.74 -6.77
CA VAL A 177 -3.16 -15.92 -7.85
C VAL A 177 -2.53 -16.79 -8.95
N CYS A 178 -2.05 -17.99 -8.62
CA CYS A 178 -1.54 -18.92 -9.64
C CYS A 178 -2.64 -19.53 -10.52
N GLN A 179 -3.92 -19.45 -10.10
CA GLN A 179 -5.10 -19.91 -10.85
C GLN A 179 -5.58 -18.84 -11.82
N THR A 180 -4.96 -18.80 -13.01
CA THR A 180 -5.30 -17.83 -14.05
C THR A 180 -6.56 -18.19 -14.86
N GLU A 181 -7.08 -19.41 -14.72
CA GLU A 181 -8.27 -19.86 -15.45
C GLU A 181 -9.57 -19.26 -14.87
N ASN A 182 -9.60 -19.02 -13.55
CA ASN A 182 -10.75 -18.43 -12.89
C ASN A 182 -10.40 -17.04 -12.35
N TRP A 183 -10.81 -16.01 -13.10
CA TRP A 183 -10.59 -14.60 -12.79
C TRP A 183 -11.11 -14.17 -11.42
N PHE A 184 -12.15 -14.83 -10.89
CA PHE A 184 -12.70 -14.53 -9.58
C PHE A 184 -11.72 -14.93 -8.45
N TYR A 185 -11.18 -16.15 -8.50
CA TYR A 185 -10.18 -16.58 -7.52
C TYR A 185 -8.87 -15.81 -7.65
N PHE A 186 -8.47 -15.50 -8.89
CA PHE A 186 -7.34 -14.62 -9.16
C PHE A 186 -7.51 -13.25 -8.49
N GLY A 187 -8.65 -12.59 -8.71
CA GLY A 187 -8.97 -11.29 -8.13
C GLY A 187 -9.02 -11.31 -6.60
N LEU A 188 -9.60 -12.36 -6.00
CA LEU A 188 -9.59 -12.54 -4.53
C LEU A 188 -8.17 -12.73 -3.97
N GLY A 189 -7.32 -13.48 -4.67
CA GLY A 189 -5.91 -13.63 -4.30
C GLY A 189 -5.15 -12.31 -4.38
N LEU A 190 -5.35 -11.55 -5.45
CA LEU A 190 -4.76 -10.23 -5.67
C LEU A 190 -5.16 -9.24 -4.57
N LEU A 191 -6.45 -9.16 -4.28
CA LEU A 191 -7.00 -8.28 -3.24
C LEU A 191 -6.47 -8.64 -1.85
N TYR A 192 -6.39 -9.94 -1.52
CA TYR A 192 -5.81 -10.37 -0.26
C TYR A 192 -4.32 -10.00 -0.16
N LEU A 193 -3.55 -10.17 -1.23
CA LEU A 193 -2.13 -9.79 -1.25
C LEU A 193 -1.90 -8.28 -1.22
N GLY A 194 -2.90 -7.44 -1.55
CA GLY A 194 -2.81 -5.99 -1.40
C GLY A 194 -2.44 -5.52 0.02
N ARG A 195 -2.67 -6.35 1.04
CA ARG A 195 -2.20 -6.11 2.42
C ARG A 195 -0.69 -5.93 2.54
N THR A 196 0.12 -6.36 1.57
CA THR A 196 1.59 -6.13 1.59
C THR A 196 1.96 -4.66 1.44
N VAL A 197 1.00 -3.78 1.11
CA VAL A 197 1.19 -2.32 1.11
C VAL A 197 1.73 -1.79 2.44
N TRP A 198 1.41 -2.44 3.56
CA TRP A 198 1.91 -2.04 4.88
C TRP A 198 3.42 -2.17 5.02
N CYS A 199 4.05 -3.08 4.27
CA CYS A 199 5.51 -3.16 4.18
C CYS A 199 6.07 -1.91 3.51
N ALA A 200 5.46 -1.49 2.40
CA ALA A 200 5.83 -0.28 1.67
C ALA A 200 5.67 0.99 2.53
N TYR A 201 4.56 1.11 3.28
CA TYR A 201 4.35 2.22 4.21
C TYR A 201 5.33 2.20 5.39
N SER A 202 5.61 1.03 5.96
CA SER A 202 6.62 0.87 7.02
C SER A 202 7.99 1.33 6.53
N THR A 203 8.40 0.93 5.32
CA THR A 203 9.66 1.39 4.72
C THR A 203 9.67 2.90 4.52
N LEU A 204 8.57 3.52 4.07
CA LEU A 204 8.50 4.98 3.89
C LEU A 204 8.59 5.75 5.21
N THR A 205 7.95 5.27 6.28
CA THR A 205 8.03 5.92 7.61
C THR A 205 9.42 5.80 8.22
N ILE A 206 10.05 4.62 8.13
CA ILE A 206 11.44 4.41 8.58
C ILE A 206 12.40 5.27 7.75
N LEU A 207 12.21 5.30 6.42
CA LEU A 207 13.01 6.14 5.53
C LEU A 207 12.88 7.62 5.89
N ASN A 208 11.71 8.11 6.27
CA ASN A 208 11.54 9.49 6.72
C ASN A 208 12.40 9.79 7.95
N ILE A 209 12.42 8.89 8.95
CA ILE A 209 13.24 9.03 10.15
C ILE A 209 14.72 9.08 9.77
N VAL A 210 15.17 8.17 8.89
CA VAL A 210 16.56 8.12 8.41
C VAL A 210 16.93 9.37 7.63
N LEU A 211 16.09 9.82 6.68
CA LEU A 211 16.36 11.00 5.88
C LEU A 211 16.42 12.28 6.71
N LYS A 212 15.58 12.40 7.74
CA LYS A 212 15.63 13.52 8.68
C LYS A 212 16.91 13.47 9.53
N ARG A 213 17.28 12.30 10.04
CA ARG A 213 18.54 12.12 10.78
C ARG A 213 19.77 12.41 9.92
N CYS A 214 19.72 12.06 8.63
CA CYS A 214 20.80 12.30 7.67
C CYS A 214 20.73 13.67 6.97
N HIS A 215 19.73 14.52 7.26
CA HIS A 215 19.53 15.84 6.65
C HIS A 215 19.42 15.81 5.11
N ARG A 216 18.88 14.73 4.54
CA ARG A 216 18.71 14.55 3.07
C ARG A 216 17.24 14.48 2.66
N THR A 217 16.40 15.35 3.25
CA THR A 217 14.95 15.46 3.00
C THR A 217 14.56 15.71 1.54
N THR A 218 15.47 16.28 0.73
CA THR A 218 15.24 16.59 -0.68
C THR A 218 15.53 15.44 -1.65
N TRP A 219 16.17 14.36 -1.18
CA TRP A 219 16.55 13.23 -2.05
C TRP A 219 15.37 12.40 -2.53
N PHE A 220 14.32 12.32 -1.72
CA PHE A 220 13.16 11.49 -1.99
C PHE A 220 11.93 12.35 -2.30
N ALA A 221 11.24 12.01 -3.40
CA ALA A 221 10.00 12.68 -3.76
C ALA A 221 8.83 11.99 -3.03
N PRO A 222 7.89 12.75 -2.43
CA PRO A 222 6.81 12.16 -1.65
C PRO A 222 5.94 11.24 -2.52
N ALA A 223 5.72 10.01 -2.05
CA ALA A 223 4.87 9.03 -2.71
C ALA A 223 3.39 9.29 -2.38
N ASN A 224 2.51 9.18 -3.38
CA ASN A 224 1.06 9.23 -3.16
C ASN A 224 0.59 7.87 -2.60
N THR A 225 -0.09 7.91 -1.46
CA THR A 225 -0.56 6.72 -0.72
C THR A 225 -1.53 5.87 -1.54
N THR A 226 -2.43 6.50 -2.30
CA THR A 226 -3.43 5.83 -3.14
C THR A 226 -2.79 5.09 -4.31
N VAL A 227 -1.87 5.77 -5.02
CA VAL A 227 -1.10 5.17 -6.12
C VAL A 227 -0.27 4.01 -5.61
N LEU A 228 0.33 4.14 -4.43
CA LEU A 228 1.11 3.08 -3.82
C LEU A 228 0.25 1.88 -3.41
N ALA A 229 -0.97 2.11 -2.90
CA ALA A 229 -1.91 1.03 -2.58
C ALA A 229 -2.36 0.25 -3.81
N VAL A 230 -2.70 0.95 -4.90
CA VAL A 230 -3.03 0.32 -6.18
C VAL A 230 -1.83 -0.45 -6.72
N ALA A 231 -0.64 0.17 -6.72
CA ALA A 231 0.59 -0.49 -7.16
C ALA A 231 0.91 -1.73 -6.33
N ALA A 232 0.71 -1.70 -5.01
CA ALA A 232 0.95 -2.84 -4.13
C ALA A 232 -0.02 -3.98 -4.35
N THR A 233 -1.29 -3.67 -4.65
CA THR A 233 -2.29 -4.67 -4.99
C THR A 233 -1.90 -5.42 -6.26
N TRP A 234 -1.51 -4.69 -7.31
CA TRP A 234 -1.05 -5.28 -8.56
C TRP A 234 0.30 -6.00 -8.43
N ALA A 235 1.28 -5.38 -7.76
CA ALA A 235 2.60 -5.97 -7.56
C ALA A 235 2.53 -7.22 -6.66
N GLY A 236 1.65 -7.23 -5.66
CA GLY A 236 1.34 -8.34 -4.78
C GLY A 236 1.17 -9.66 -5.53
N GLY A 237 0.15 -9.72 -6.38
CA GLY A 237 -0.10 -10.89 -7.21
C GLY A 237 0.82 -10.96 -8.44
N GLY A 238 1.17 -9.82 -9.04
CA GLY A 238 2.02 -9.75 -10.23
C GLY A 238 3.39 -10.40 -10.02
N ILE A 239 4.03 -10.13 -8.89
CA ILE A 239 5.31 -10.75 -8.52
C ILE A 239 5.17 -12.26 -8.44
N VAL A 240 4.09 -12.77 -7.84
CA VAL A 240 3.81 -14.22 -7.75
C VAL A 240 3.58 -14.84 -9.13
N THR A 241 2.87 -14.15 -10.03
CA THR A 241 2.68 -14.64 -11.41
C THR A 241 3.99 -14.68 -12.21
N ILE A 242 4.85 -13.66 -12.06
CA ILE A 242 6.15 -13.60 -12.72
C ILE A 242 7.06 -14.71 -12.18
N GLN A 243 7.06 -14.93 -10.86
CA GLN A 243 7.79 -16.02 -10.21
C GLN A 243 7.38 -17.39 -10.77
N LYS A 244 6.08 -17.62 -11.00
CA LYS A 244 5.57 -18.86 -11.61
C LYS A 244 6.11 -19.05 -13.03
N GLN A 245 6.16 -17.97 -13.83
CA GLN A 245 6.48 -18.06 -15.25
C GLN A 245 7.98 -18.23 -15.54
N TRP A 246 8.85 -17.94 -14.57
CA TRP A 246 10.31 -17.95 -14.73
C TRP A 246 10.96 -19.10 -13.94
N PRO A 247 11.27 -20.25 -14.57
CA PRO A 247 11.79 -21.43 -13.86
C PRO A 247 13.05 -21.16 -13.04
N LYS A 248 13.98 -20.34 -13.54
CA LYS A 248 15.22 -19.97 -12.81
C LYS A 248 14.95 -19.19 -11.53
N VAL A 249 13.96 -18.29 -11.55
CA VAL A 249 13.54 -17.54 -10.36
C VAL A 249 12.92 -18.51 -9.37
N LEU A 250 12.06 -19.40 -9.87
CA LEU A 250 11.41 -20.39 -9.03
C LEU A 250 12.42 -21.34 -8.36
N ASP A 251 13.46 -21.77 -9.08
CA ASP A 251 14.55 -22.59 -8.52
C ASP A 251 15.30 -21.86 -7.41
N LEU A 252 15.64 -20.58 -7.62
CA LEU A 252 16.24 -19.71 -6.59
C LEU A 252 15.32 -19.59 -5.37
N TYR A 253 14.03 -19.28 -5.57
CA TYR A 253 13.05 -19.23 -4.49
C TYR A 253 12.97 -20.54 -3.72
N THR A 254 13.17 -21.68 -4.40
CA THR A 254 13.09 -22.97 -3.73
C THR A 254 14.38 -23.45 -3.10
N SER A 255 15.53 -22.92 -3.50
CA SER A 255 16.77 -23.04 -2.75
C SER A 255 16.77 -22.24 -1.45
N LEU A 256 15.90 -21.23 -1.34
CA LEU A 256 15.72 -20.43 -0.13
C LEU A 256 14.86 -21.15 0.93
N PHE A 257 14.21 -22.26 0.57
CA PHE A 257 13.63 -23.16 1.57
C PHE A 257 14.78 -23.88 2.28
N LEU A 258 14.92 -23.67 3.59
CA LEU A 258 15.82 -24.50 4.39
C LEU A 258 15.14 -25.87 4.60
N PRO A 259 15.71 -26.98 4.11
CA PRO A 259 15.27 -28.30 4.52
C PRO A 259 15.69 -28.51 5.98
N TYR A 260 14.75 -28.92 6.83
CA TYR A 260 15.04 -29.35 8.20
C TYR A 260 14.49 -30.76 8.36
N ASP A 261 15.37 -31.71 8.66
CA ASP A 261 15.14 -33.15 8.81
C ASP A 261 14.29 -33.84 7.72
N VAL A 262 14.98 -34.66 6.93
CA VAL A 262 14.37 -35.75 6.18
C VAL A 262 14.34 -36.92 7.14
N ASP A 263 13.17 -37.31 7.67
CA ASP A 263 13.05 -38.58 8.40
C ASP A 263 13.66 -39.69 7.52
N GLU A 264 14.70 -40.36 8.03
CA GLU A 264 15.51 -41.36 7.31
C GLU A 264 14.71 -42.62 6.89
N ASP A 265 13.44 -42.72 7.28
CA ASP A 265 12.53 -43.81 6.89
C ASP A 265 11.90 -43.58 5.51
N VAL A 266 12.75 -43.56 4.48
CA VAL A 266 12.39 -43.58 3.04
C VAL A 266 11.60 -44.85 2.64
N SER A 267 11.47 -45.82 3.56
CA SER A 267 10.87 -47.14 3.33
C SER A 267 9.35 -47.22 3.54
N LYS A 268 8.70 -46.18 4.08
CA LYS A 268 7.23 -46.15 4.24
C LYS A 268 6.59 -45.16 3.28
N LEU A 269 5.44 -45.56 2.75
CA LEU A 269 4.61 -44.99 1.66
C LEU A 269 4.15 -43.52 1.82
N HIS A 270 4.79 -42.72 2.67
CA HIS A 270 4.54 -41.31 2.94
C HIS A 270 5.87 -40.61 3.25
N HIS A 271 6.50 -40.02 2.23
CA HIS A 271 7.48 -38.98 2.53
C HIS A 271 6.72 -37.82 3.18
N ILE A 272 7.11 -37.44 4.41
CA ILE A 272 6.66 -36.22 5.09
C ILE A 272 7.88 -35.30 5.15
N GLY A 273 8.12 -34.54 4.09
CA GLY A 273 9.19 -33.54 4.10
C GLY A 273 8.79 -32.33 4.95
N HIS A 274 9.74 -31.67 5.61
CA HIS A 274 9.52 -30.38 6.25
C HIS A 274 10.23 -29.25 5.48
N MET A 275 9.53 -28.12 5.28
CA MET A 275 10.02 -27.02 4.45
C MET A 275 9.80 -25.67 5.17
N ASP A 276 10.87 -24.99 5.58
CA ASP A 276 10.77 -23.68 6.25
C ASP A 276 10.67 -22.53 5.24
N ILE A 277 9.63 -21.70 5.38
CA ILE A 277 9.32 -20.59 4.47
C ILE A 277 9.68 -19.21 5.01
N ALA A 278 10.26 -19.12 6.21
CA ALA A 278 10.57 -17.86 6.88
C ALA A 278 11.42 -16.92 6.00
N LEU A 279 12.46 -17.46 5.35
CA LEU A 279 13.36 -16.70 4.49
C LEU A 279 12.62 -16.16 3.26
N ILE A 280 11.78 -16.97 2.62
CA ILE A 280 11.00 -16.56 1.44
C ILE A 280 9.98 -15.49 1.81
N MET A 281 9.33 -15.62 2.97
CA MET A 281 8.45 -14.58 3.49
C MET A 281 9.22 -13.29 3.73
N ALA A 282 10.42 -13.35 4.31
CA ALA A 282 11.26 -12.17 4.51
C ALA A 282 11.68 -11.51 3.17
N VAL A 283 12.09 -12.30 2.17
CA VAL A 283 12.41 -11.82 0.82
C VAL A 283 11.18 -11.18 0.18
N TYR A 284 10.02 -11.84 0.24
CA TYR A 284 8.78 -11.31 -0.32
C TYR A 284 8.36 -9.99 0.33
N LEU A 285 8.33 -9.91 1.67
CA LEU A 285 8.02 -8.68 2.39
C LEU A 285 9.07 -7.59 2.11
N GLY A 286 10.34 -7.95 1.98
CA GLY A 286 11.42 -7.06 1.57
C GLY A 286 11.22 -6.50 0.15
N THR A 287 10.83 -7.34 -0.81
CA THR A 287 10.52 -6.88 -2.18
C THR A 287 9.34 -5.91 -2.20
N MET A 288 8.32 -6.16 -1.37
CA MET A 288 7.17 -5.26 -1.21
C MET A 288 7.55 -3.96 -0.49
N GLY A 289 8.47 -4.01 0.48
CA GLY A 289 9.05 -2.82 1.12
C GLY A 289 9.82 -1.94 0.13
N ASN A 290 10.40 -2.52 -0.92
CA ASN A 290 11.11 -1.78 -1.97
C ASN A 290 10.19 -1.16 -3.04
N LEU A 291 8.90 -1.48 -3.02
CA LEU A 291 7.91 -0.98 -3.98
C LEU A 291 7.86 0.55 -4.09
N PRO A 292 7.93 1.36 -3.01
CA PRO A 292 7.90 2.81 -3.13
C PRO A 292 9.06 3.38 -3.96
N PHE A 293 10.24 2.76 -3.85
CA PHE A 293 11.40 3.16 -4.66
C PHE A 293 11.20 2.80 -6.14
N ALA A 294 10.60 1.63 -6.41
CA ALA A 294 10.24 1.23 -7.78
C ALA A 294 9.19 2.18 -8.39
N VAL A 295 8.16 2.56 -7.63
CA VAL A 295 7.13 3.52 -8.08
C VAL A 295 7.75 4.91 -8.28
N ALA A 296 8.60 5.37 -7.36
CA ALA A 296 9.30 6.65 -7.49
C ALA A 296 10.22 6.68 -8.71
N GLY A 297 11.04 5.65 -8.90
CA GLY A 297 11.94 5.49 -10.05
C GLY A 297 11.18 5.38 -11.38
N GLY A 298 10.15 4.52 -11.43
CA GLY A 298 9.28 4.35 -12.59
C GLY A 298 8.58 5.65 -12.99
N SER A 299 8.12 6.45 -12.02
CA SER A 299 7.51 7.75 -12.31
C SER A 299 8.49 8.76 -12.94
N ARG A 300 9.79 8.69 -12.59
CA ARG A 300 10.83 9.53 -13.20
C ARG A 300 11.11 9.11 -14.64
N VAL A 301 11.23 7.80 -14.87
CA VAL A 301 11.40 7.23 -16.22
C VAL A 301 10.19 7.56 -17.09
N LEU A 302 8.97 7.33 -16.59
CA LEU A 302 7.74 7.64 -17.33
C LEU A 302 7.61 9.13 -17.65
N LYS A 303 8.00 10.03 -16.73
CA LYS A 303 8.05 11.47 -17.03
C LYS A 303 9.08 11.81 -18.10
N LYS A 304 10.26 11.17 -18.08
CA LYS A 304 11.30 11.34 -19.09
C LYS A 304 10.82 10.84 -20.46
N VAL A 305 10.27 9.63 -20.52
CA VAL A 305 9.69 9.03 -21.74
C VAL A 305 8.52 9.87 -22.25
N ARG A 306 7.59 10.29 -21.38
CA ARG A 306 6.47 11.16 -21.76
C ARG A 306 6.94 12.54 -22.22
N SER A 307 8.01 13.09 -21.65
CA SER A 307 8.60 14.35 -22.13
C SER A 307 9.28 14.24 -23.49
N VAL A 308 9.76 13.04 -23.83
CA VAL A 308 10.35 12.73 -25.15
C VAL A 308 9.25 12.41 -26.16
N MET A 309 8.16 11.76 -25.74
CA MET A 309 7.07 11.29 -26.60
C MET A 309 5.95 12.32 -26.80
N MET A 310 5.77 13.29 -25.89
CA MET A 310 4.80 14.39 -26.04
C MET A 310 5.52 15.74 -26.12
N THR A 311 5.86 16.13 -27.34
CA THR A 311 5.89 17.54 -27.73
C THR A 311 4.46 17.98 -28.08
N SER A 312 4.02 19.07 -27.48
CA SER A 312 2.74 19.77 -27.72
C SER A 312 1.47 19.22 -27.02
N ARG A 313 0.86 20.17 -26.27
CA ARG A 313 -0.53 20.29 -25.80
C ARG A 313 -0.94 19.58 -24.50
N LEU A 314 -1.36 20.44 -23.56
CA LEU A 314 -2.03 20.20 -22.28
C LEU A 314 -1.19 19.57 -21.14
N LYS A 315 -0.27 20.38 -20.60
CA LYS A 315 0.11 20.28 -19.18
C LYS A 315 -1.01 20.89 -18.32
N GLN A 316 -2.06 20.13 -18.06
CA GLN A 316 -2.95 20.41 -16.95
C GLN A 316 -2.92 19.20 -16.03
N LYS A 317 -2.19 19.32 -14.92
CA LYS A 317 -2.39 18.43 -13.77
C LYS A 317 -3.82 18.67 -13.32
N VAL A 318 -4.74 17.83 -13.77
CA VAL A 318 -6.13 17.88 -13.30
C VAL A 318 -6.10 17.36 -11.88
N SER A 319 -6.05 18.26 -10.91
CA SER A 319 -6.29 17.93 -9.51
C SER A 319 -7.72 17.40 -9.41
N PHE A 320 -7.98 16.43 -8.54
CA PHE A 320 -9.34 15.95 -8.24
C PHE A 320 -10.28 17.12 -7.88
N VAL A 321 -9.73 18.19 -7.31
CA VAL A 321 -10.38 19.47 -7.04
C VAL A 321 -10.89 20.16 -8.31
N SER A 322 -10.15 20.10 -9.42
CA SER A 322 -10.59 20.67 -10.71
C SER A 322 -11.83 19.96 -11.27
N ILE A 323 -11.93 18.65 -11.04
CA ILE A 323 -13.12 17.84 -11.40
C ILE A 323 -14.28 18.19 -10.47
N LEU A 324 -14.01 18.33 -9.16
CA LEU A 324 -15.05 18.65 -8.17
C LEU A 324 -15.62 20.06 -8.35
N ILE A 325 -14.76 21.03 -8.65
CA ILE A 325 -15.14 22.40 -9.06
C ILE A 325 -15.95 22.34 -10.36
N ALA A 326 -15.58 21.49 -11.32
CA ALA A 326 -16.32 21.34 -12.58
C ALA A 326 -17.68 20.61 -12.42
N THR A 327 -17.82 19.71 -11.44
CA THR A 327 -19.10 19.03 -11.16
C THR A 327 -20.06 19.91 -10.37
N ASN A 328 -19.59 20.72 -9.41
CA ASN A 328 -20.43 21.72 -8.75
C ASN A 328 -20.85 22.83 -9.73
N ARG A 329 -20.06 23.11 -10.77
CA ARG A 329 -20.39 24.00 -11.89
C ARG A 329 -21.61 23.55 -12.72
N ARG A 330 -22.00 22.27 -12.68
CA ARG A 330 -23.20 21.78 -13.38
C ARG A 330 -24.49 21.97 -12.58
N ARG A 331 -24.41 22.29 -11.28
CA ARG A 331 -25.58 22.54 -10.43
C ARG A 331 -25.97 24.02 -10.37
N SER A 332 -25.02 24.93 -10.57
CA SER A 332 -25.29 26.36 -10.69
C SER A 332 -25.37 26.75 -12.17
N SER A 333 -26.56 26.59 -12.75
CA SER A 333 -26.87 27.09 -14.08
C SER A 333 -27.23 28.57 -13.97
N GLY A 334 -26.25 29.44 -14.19
CA GLY A 334 -26.46 30.87 -14.22
C GLY A 334 -25.15 31.65 -14.19
N THR A 335 -24.84 32.30 -15.32
CA THR A 335 -23.86 33.40 -15.45
C THR A 335 -22.40 33.00 -15.78
N THR A 336 -22.12 32.98 -17.07
CA THR A 336 -20.82 32.77 -17.72
C THR A 336 -19.98 34.07 -17.82
N SER A 337 -19.67 34.76 -16.72
CA SER A 337 -18.89 36.03 -16.81
C SER A 337 -17.80 36.31 -15.76
N SER A 338 -17.57 35.48 -14.74
CA SER A 338 -16.60 35.81 -13.66
C SER A 338 -15.23 35.10 -13.73
N LEU A 339 -14.84 34.61 -14.91
CA LEU A 339 -13.63 33.79 -15.15
C LEU A 339 -12.26 34.48 -14.86
N ARG A 340 -12.24 35.72 -14.34
CA ARG A 340 -11.01 36.53 -14.24
C ARG A 340 -10.54 36.84 -12.81
N ARG A 341 -11.19 36.32 -11.75
CA ARG A 341 -10.84 36.70 -10.36
C ARG A 341 -10.90 35.57 -9.32
N LEU A 342 -10.66 34.32 -9.70
CA LEU A 342 -10.39 33.27 -8.71
C LEU A 342 -8.96 33.40 -8.21
N ARG A 343 -8.77 34.03 -7.03
CA ARG A 343 -7.52 33.92 -6.28
C ARG A 343 -7.50 32.53 -5.64
N SER A 344 -6.96 31.55 -6.35
CA SER A 344 -6.54 30.29 -5.71
C SER A 344 -5.22 30.59 -5.01
N ILE A 345 -5.25 30.79 -3.70
CA ILE A 345 -4.03 30.91 -2.91
C ILE A 345 -3.52 29.48 -2.67
N GLU A 346 -2.93 28.88 -3.70
CA GLU A 346 -2.07 27.71 -3.55
C GLU A 346 -0.68 28.19 -3.12
N MET A 347 -0.56 28.79 -1.93
CA MET A 347 0.75 29.14 -1.40
C MET A 347 1.00 28.34 -0.14
N VAL A 348 2.10 27.57 -0.19
CA VAL A 348 2.86 27.04 0.95
C VAL A 348 2.57 25.58 1.36
N VAL A 349 3.37 24.63 0.85
CA VAL A 349 4.55 23.98 1.47
C VAL A 349 5.08 23.02 0.39
N GLU A 350 5.79 23.53 -0.61
CA GLU A 350 6.48 22.70 -1.61
C GLU A 350 7.92 22.36 -1.23
N CYS A 351 8.45 22.96 -0.15
CA CYS A 351 9.78 22.61 0.33
C CYS A 351 9.69 21.35 1.22
N PRO A 352 10.34 20.24 0.84
CA PRO A 352 10.32 18.99 1.62
C PRO A 352 10.84 19.16 3.05
N ASP A 353 11.70 20.17 3.26
CA ASP A 353 12.34 20.48 4.53
C ASP A 353 11.34 20.86 5.64
N TYR A 354 10.16 21.40 5.28
CA TYR A 354 9.15 21.83 6.25
C TYR A 354 8.02 20.79 6.46
N GLN A 355 8.05 19.66 5.75
CA GLN A 355 7.03 18.61 5.88
C GLN A 355 7.40 17.66 7.02
N SER A 356 6.42 17.28 7.85
CA SER A 356 6.64 16.31 8.92
C SER A 356 6.96 14.92 8.36
N GLN A 357 6.45 14.61 7.16
CA GLN A 357 6.79 13.43 6.37
C GLN A 357 7.23 13.86 4.96
N CYS A 358 8.50 13.64 4.63
CA CYS A 358 9.03 13.93 3.28
C CYS A 358 8.82 12.77 2.28
N THR A 359 8.56 11.57 2.79
CA THR A 359 8.43 10.33 1.99
C THR A 359 7.00 10.02 1.58
N ILE A 360 6.01 10.49 2.35
CA ILE A 360 4.58 10.28 2.12
C ILE A 360 3.94 11.61 1.77
N SER A 361 3.14 11.65 0.71
CA SER A 361 2.39 12.86 0.35
C SER A 361 1.32 13.16 1.39
N GLN A 362 1.44 14.31 2.06
CA GLN A 362 0.49 14.78 3.07
C GLN A 362 -0.74 15.48 2.49
N ARG A 363 -0.76 15.67 1.16
CA ARG A 363 -1.82 16.39 0.43
C ARG A 363 -3.22 15.80 0.61
N GLY A 364 -3.31 14.50 0.92
CA GLY A 364 -4.59 13.83 1.15
C GLY A 364 -5.34 14.38 2.36
N GLY A 365 -4.63 14.82 3.40
CA GLY A 365 -5.24 15.32 4.64
C GLY A 365 -5.66 16.79 4.59
N ASP A 366 -5.26 17.54 3.58
CA ASP A 366 -5.57 18.97 3.55
C ASP A 366 -7.05 19.21 3.28
N CYS A 367 -7.58 20.27 3.88
CA CYS A 367 -8.94 20.73 3.62
C CYS A 367 -8.90 21.89 2.63
N TYR A 368 -9.97 22.06 1.85
CA TYR A 368 -10.14 23.23 0.99
C TYR A 368 -11.35 24.02 1.47
N VAL A 369 -11.14 25.30 1.78
CA VAL A 369 -12.20 26.23 2.15
C VAL A 369 -12.59 27.03 0.92
N LEU A 370 -13.83 26.87 0.50
CA LEU A 370 -14.47 27.57 -0.61
C LEU A 370 -15.25 28.76 -0.02
N SER A 371 -14.93 29.97 -0.48
CA SER A 371 -15.53 31.21 0.01
C SER A 371 -16.48 31.78 -1.04
N TYR A 372 -17.72 32.05 -0.64
CA TYR A 372 -18.79 32.55 -1.51
C TYR A 372 -19.25 33.96 -1.10
N ASP A 373 -19.51 34.80 -2.11
CA ASP A 373 -20.13 36.13 -1.93
C ASP A 373 -21.65 36.01 -1.68
N ARG A 374 -22.31 37.13 -1.37
CA ARG A 374 -23.77 37.27 -1.23
C ARG A 374 -24.56 36.78 -2.45
N ARG A 375 -23.93 36.76 -3.62
CA ARG A 375 -24.52 36.28 -4.88
C ARG A 375 -24.32 34.77 -5.10
N ASP A 376 -23.79 34.06 -4.11
CA ASP A 376 -23.40 32.64 -4.18
C ASP A 376 -22.32 32.35 -5.25
N ASP A 377 -21.57 33.39 -5.64
CA ASP A 377 -20.42 33.29 -6.54
C ASP A 377 -19.17 32.89 -5.75
N LEU A 378 -18.42 31.90 -6.27
CA LEU A 378 -17.16 31.46 -5.68
C LEU A 378 -16.07 32.52 -5.87
N VAL A 379 -15.62 33.12 -4.76
CA VAL A 379 -14.64 34.22 -4.74
C VAL A 379 -13.22 33.70 -4.55
N GLU A 380 -13.03 32.81 -3.58
CA GLU A 380 -11.72 32.36 -3.14
C GLU A 380 -11.73 30.86 -2.81
N VAL A 381 -10.63 30.19 -3.13
CA VAL A 381 -10.37 28.82 -2.70
C VAL A 381 -9.05 28.82 -1.94
N THR A 382 -9.10 28.49 -0.66
CA THR A 382 -7.93 28.46 0.22
C THR A 382 -7.70 27.02 0.66
N ARG A 383 -6.52 26.47 0.36
CA ARG A 383 -6.10 25.19 0.90
C ARG A 383 -5.55 25.41 2.30
N VAL A 384 -5.93 24.54 3.22
CA VAL A 384 -5.54 24.62 4.62
C VAL A 384 -4.93 23.30 5.05
N THR A 385 -3.74 23.38 5.62
CA THR A 385 -2.91 22.24 6.05
C THR A 385 -2.86 22.20 7.57
N LEU A 386 -2.76 21.00 8.14
CA LEU A 386 -2.63 20.82 9.59
C LEU A 386 -1.23 21.24 10.07
N VAL A 387 -1.15 21.96 11.19
CA VAL A 387 0.14 22.31 11.84
C VAL A 387 0.95 21.05 12.16
N SER A 388 0.30 19.95 12.53
CA SER A 388 0.96 18.66 12.81
C SER A 388 1.65 18.03 11.60
N GLN A 389 1.32 18.48 10.39
CA GLN A 389 1.97 18.07 9.15
C GLN A 389 3.19 18.93 8.81
N ILE A 390 3.43 20.02 9.57
CA ILE A 390 4.60 20.89 9.42
C ILE A 390 5.65 20.47 10.45
N ASP A 391 6.89 20.29 10.00
CA ASP A 391 8.01 20.06 10.92
C ASP A 391 8.46 21.38 11.56
N LEU A 392 8.09 21.58 12.82
CA LEU A 392 8.47 22.75 13.61
C LEU A 392 9.83 22.59 14.30
N THR A 393 10.48 21.42 14.19
CA THR A 393 11.67 21.04 14.96
C THR A 393 12.97 21.15 14.18
N VAL A 394 12.99 21.78 13.00
CA VAL A 394 14.19 21.89 12.17
C VAL A 394 15.25 22.76 12.88
N VAL A 395 16.19 22.10 13.57
CA VAL A 395 17.19 22.70 14.49
C VAL A 395 18.24 23.55 13.76
N HIS A 396 18.41 23.42 12.44
CA HIS A 396 19.56 24.00 11.72
C HIS A 396 19.35 25.41 11.15
N ARG A 397 18.22 26.05 11.43
CA ARG A 397 18.07 27.50 11.24
C ARG A 397 17.39 28.04 12.51
N PRO A 398 17.85 29.14 13.11
CA PRO A 398 17.24 29.67 14.32
C PRO A 398 15.84 30.18 13.95
N PHE A 399 14.84 29.32 14.11
CA PHE A 399 13.45 29.68 13.95
C PHE A 399 13.07 30.54 15.15
N ARG A 400 12.98 31.86 14.95
CA ARG A 400 12.11 32.67 15.78
C ARG A 400 10.69 32.45 15.28
N ILE A 401 9.99 31.48 15.87
CA ILE A 401 8.53 31.43 15.76
C ILE A 401 8.01 32.61 16.56
N ASN A 402 7.90 33.76 15.90
CA ASN A 402 7.13 34.87 16.45
C ASN A 402 5.66 34.45 16.38
N GLN A 403 5.14 33.94 17.49
CA GLN A 403 3.73 33.61 17.62
C GLN A 403 2.95 34.92 17.69
N LEU A 404 2.61 35.45 16.51
CA LEU A 404 1.67 36.55 16.39
C LEU A 404 0.28 35.95 16.23
N THR A 405 -0.61 36.30 17.15
CA THR A 405 -2.04 36.01 17.03
C THR A 405 -2.60 36.86 15.91
N THR A 406 -3.30 36.21 14.99
CA THR A 406 -4.03 36.89 13.93
C THR A 406 -5.52 36.83 14.21
N ASN A 407 -6.25 37.87 13.81
CA ASN A 407 -7.73 37.90 13.90
C ASN A 407 -8.39 37.05 12.79
N ALA A 408 -7.65 36.11 12.19
CA ALA A 408 -8.13 35.22 11.15
C ALA A 408 -8.48 33.84 11.73
N ALA A 409 -9.44 33.14 11.11
CA ALA A 409 -9.89 31.81 11.56
C ALA A 409 -8.78 30.72 11.48
N VAL A 410 -7.83 30.90 10.56
CA VAL A 410 -6.70 29.99 10.31
C VAL A 410 -5.38 30.72 10.48
N GLY A 411 -4.33 29.99 10.84
CA GLY A 411 -2.97 30.52 10.86
C GLY A 411 -2.44 30.76 9.46
N ARG A 412 -1.29 31.43 9.36
CA ARG A 412 -0.60 31.67 8.10
C ARG A 412 0.86 31.27 8.23
N PHE A 413 1.36 30.46 7.31
CA PHE A 413 2.78 30.10 7.26
C PHE A 413 3.46 30.89 6.15
N VAL A 414 4.33 31.83 6.53
CA VAL A 414 5.05 32.68 5.58
C VAL A 414 6.50 32.23 5.52
N VAL A 415 6.94 31.80 4.34
CA VAL A 415 8.35 31.46 4.08
C VAL A 415 9.00 32.66 3.37
N ALA A 416 10.01 33.27 3.99
CA ALA A 416 10.72 34.39 3.39
C ALA A 416 11.38 33.99 2.07
N LYS A 417 11.31 34.90 1.08
CA LYS A 417 11.90 34.69 -0.25
C LYS A 417 13.43 34.69 -0.12
N LYS A 418 14.10 33.95 -1.02
CA LYS A 418 15.53 33.58 -1.02
C LYS A 418 16.56 34.74 -0.95
N SER A 419 16.13 36.00 -0.84
CA SER A 419 17.00 37.18 -0.81
C SER A 419 17.62 37.45 0.57
N ASP A 420 17.01 36.96 1.65
CA ASP A 420 17.59 37.11 2.99
C ASP A 420 18.52 35.92 3.27
N ALA A 421 19.74 36.21 3.73
CA ALA A 421 20.80 35.24 4.04
C ALA A 421 20.36 34.12 5.02
N ILE A 422 19.19 34.30 5.66
CA ILE A 422 18.53 33.34 6.54
C ILE A 422 17.12 33.10 5.99
N ARG A 423 16.80 31.88 5.51
CA ARG A 423 15.40 31.45 5.31
C ARG A 423 14.68 31.50 6.67
N ALA A 424 14.06 32.62 6.99
CA ALA A 424 13.13 32.73 8.09
C ALA A 424 11.75 32.27 7.61
N ALA A 425 11.15 31.31 8.31
CA ALA A 425 9.74 31.00 8.14
C ALA A 425 9.01 31.43 9.41
N THR A 426 7.93 32.19 9.27
CA THR A 426 7.11 32.67 10.38
C THR A 426 5.76 31.97 10.36
N LEU A 427 5.40 31.39 11.49
CA LEU A 427 4.08 30.79 11.70
C LEU A 427 3.22 31.77 12.51
N HIS A 428 2.26 32.39 11.83
CA HIS A 428 1.22 33.16 12.47
C HIS A 428 0.12 32.21 12.93
N ARG A 429 -0.21 32.19 14.22
CA ARG A 429 -1.30 31.34 14.71
C ARG A 429 -2.63 32.03 14.45
N GLY A 430 -3.60 31.24 13.97
CA GLY A 430 -4.98 31.70 13.85
C GLY A 430 -5.62 31.91 15.22
N CYS A 431 -6.75 32.60 15.24
CA CYS A 431 -7.52 32.80 16.45
C CYS A 431 -7.91 31.44 17.11
N SER A 432 -8.11 31.45 18.42
CA SER A 432 -8.41 30.26 19.22
C SER A 432 -7.39 29.12 19.07
N ASN A 433 -6.12 29.46 18.85
CA ASN A 433 -5.02 28.51 18.66
C ASN A 433 -5.30 27.47 17.56
N SER A 434 -5.78 27.94 16.41
CA SER A 434 -6.21 27.09 15.29
C SER A 434 -5.13 26.09 14.86
N PRO A 435 -5.44 24.78 14.76
CA PRO A 435 -4.49 23.74 14.31
C PRO A 435 -4.31 23.75 12.78
N TRP A 436 -4.88 24.74 12.09
CA TRP A 436 -4.91 24.86 10.64
C TRP A 436 -4.15 26.08 10.16
N VAL A 437 -3.45 25.92 9.04
CA VAL A 437 -2.63 26.97 8.44
C VAL A 437 -2.81 27.01 6.93
N SER A 438 -2.98 28.22 6.40
CA SER A 438 -2.98 28.53 4.97
C SER A 438 -1.60 28.91 4.46
#